data_AF-A0A3D2ECY3-F1
#
_entry.id   AF-A0A3D2ECY3-F1
#
_cell.length_a   1.000
_cell.length_b   1.000
_cell.length_c   1.000
_cell.angle_alpha   90.00
_cell.angle_beta   90.00
_cell.angle_gamma   90.00
#
_symmetry.space_group_name_H-M   'P 1'
#
loop_
_entity.id
_entity.type
_entity.pdbx_description
1 polymer ?
#
loop_
_entity_poly.entity_id
_entity_poly.type
_entity_poly.pdbx_seq_one_letter_code
_entity_poly.pdbx_strand_id
1 'polypeptide(L)' 'AGILHKVKAIPKGAAEEVARKCIEINSCKYFTFKQMLKKMDVKELPEHSPGTLPNHENIRGKDYYK' A
#
# COMPACT_ATOMS: atom_id res chain seq x y z
N ALA A 1 2.81 13.35 10.81
CA ALA A 1 3.18 11.95 10.51
C ALA A 1 4.38 11.90 9.55
N GLY A 2 5.46 11.19 9.92
CA GLY A 2 6.66 11.02 9.10
C GLY A 2 6.47 10.00 7.97
N ILE A 3 7.47 9.83 7.09
CA ILE A 3 7.34 8.97 5.91
C ILE A 3 7.20 7.49 6.25
N LEU A 4 7.85 7.00 7.30
CA LEU A 4 7.63 5.63 7.78
C LEU A 4 6.16 5.36 8.09
N HIS A 5 5.48 6.36 8.67
CA HIS A 5 4.05 6.27 8.99
C HIS A 5 3.19 6.27 7.73
N LYS A 6 3.58 7.04 6.70
CA LYS A 6 2.90 7.05 5.40
C LYS A 6 3.10 5.75 4.63
N VAL A 7 4.34 5.28 4.55
CA VAL A 7 4.69 4.04 3.85
C VAL A 7 4.09 2.82 4.53
N LYS A 8 3.79 2.87 5.84
CA LYS A 8 3.07 1.79 6.54
C LYS A 8 1.66 1.53 5.99
N ALA A 9 0.99 2.56 5.48
CA ALA A 9 -0.34 2.46 4.87
C ALA A 9 -0.29 2.14 3.37
N ILE A 10 0.89 2.18 2.76
CA ILE A 10 1.08 2.00 1.32
C ILE A 10 1.56 0.57 1.07
N PRO A 11 1.04 -0.12 0.03
CA PRO A 11 1.53 -1.44 -0.33
C PRO A 11 3.03 -1.41 -0.66
N LYS A 12 3.78 -2.40 -0.16
CA LYS A 12 5.25 -2.47 -0.32
C LYS A 12 5.68 -2.32 -1.79
N GLY A 13 4.94 -2.92 -2.72
CA GLY A 13 5.23 -2.84 -4.16
C GLY A 13 5.19 -1.40 -4.71
N ALA A 14 4.25 -0.57 -4.25
CA ALA A 14 4.19 0.84 -4.67
C ALA A 14 5.37 1.65 -4.12
N ALA A 15 5.77 1.40 -2.88
CA ALA A 15 6.95 2.05 -2.31
C ALA A 15 8.25 1.63 -3.01
N GLU A 16 8.39 0.36 -3.41
CA GLU A 16 9.53 -0.14 -4.21
C GLU A 16 9.57 0.41 -5.63
N GLU A 17 8.42 0.57 -6.29
CA GLU A 17 8.31 1.25 -7.59
C GLU A 17 8.79 2.71 -7.50
N VAL A 18 8.36 3.44 -6.48
CA VAL A 18 8.84 4.83 -6.25
C VAL A 18 10.34 4.85 -5.97
N ALA A 19 10.84 3.92 -5.16
CA ALA A 19 12.26 3.83 -4.83
C ALA A 19 13.11 3.57 -6.08
N ARG A 20 12.68 2.65 -6.95
CA ARG A 20 13.34 2.37 -8.24
C ARG A 20 13.40 3.61 -9.14
N LYS A 21 12.29 4.33 -9.28
CA LYS A 21 12.27 5.59 -10.05
C LYS A 21 13.19 6.65 -9.47
N CYS A 22 13.30 6.75 -8.14
CA CYS A 22 14.24 7.66 -7.49
C CYS A 22 15.70 7.30 -7.80
N ILE A 23 16.03 6.01 -7.92
CA ILE A 23 17.37 5.54 -8.31
C ILE A 23 17.64 5.86 -9.78
N GLU A 24 16.68 5.60 -10.67
CA GLU A 24 16.79 5.88 -12.12
C GLU A 24 17.11 7.35 -12.41
N ILE A 25 16.47 8.28 -11.69
CA ILE A 25 16.71 9.72 -11.85
C ILE A 25 17.88 10.25 -11.01
N ASN A 26 18.62 9.34 -10.34
CA ASN A 26 19.71 9.66 -9.41
C ASN A 26 19.31 10.70 -8.35
N SER A 27 18.09 10.58 -7.82
CA SER A 27 17.54 11.51 -6.82
C SER A 27 16.91 10.72 -5.68
N CYS A 28 17.77 10.17 -4.83
CA CYS A 28 17.41 9.44 -3.63
C CYS A 28 17.15 10.36 -2.42
N LYS A 29 16.88 11.65 -2.65
CA LYS A 29 16.55 12.59 -1.57
C LYS A 29 15.16 12.30 -1.03
N TYR A 30 15.02 12.44 0.28
CA TYR A 30 13.73 12.31 0.99
C TYR A 30 12.61 13.13 0.32
N PHE A 31 12.90 14.39 -0.04
CA PHE A 31 11.93 15.28 -0.65
C PHE A 31 11.41 14.75 -1.99
N THR A 32 12.32 14.23 -2.83
CA THR A 32 11.98 13.66 -4.14
C THR A 32 11.12 12.41 -3.96
N PHE A 33 11.53 11.50 -3.09
CA PHE A 33 10.77 10.28 -2.79
C PHE A 33 9.37 10.62 -2.25
N LYS A 34 9.25 11.57 -1.32
CA LYS A 34 7.97 12.04 -0.78
C LYS A 34 7.05 12.62 -1.87
N GLN A 35 7.61 13.41 -2.80
CA GLN A 35 6.83 14.00 -3.90
C GLN A 35 6.37 12.95 -4.91
N MET A 36 7.23 12.00 -5.26
CA MET A 36 6.90 10.89 -6.15
C MET A 36 5.83 9.98 -5.52
N LEU A 37 6.00 9.66 -4.23
CA LEU A 37 5.04 8.87 -3.46
C LEU A 37 3.66 9.55 -3.44
N LYS A 38 3.60 10.86 -3.19
CA LYS A 38 2.34 11.64 -3.22
C LYS A 38 1.67 11.59 -4.60
N LYS A 39 2.43 11.57 -5.70
CA LYS A 39 1.87 11.50 -7.06
C LYS A 39 1.26 10.14 -7.40
N MET A 40 1.77 9.05 -6.80
CA MET A 40 1.21 7.70 -6.95
C MET A 40 0.01 7.46 -6.02
N ASP A 41 0.09 7.94 -4.78
CA ASP A 41 -0.96 7.78 -3.75
C ASP A 41 -2.32 8.36 -4.20
N VAL A 42 -2.30 9.44 -4.98
CA VAL A 42 -3.51 10.10 -5.52
C VAL A 42 -4.27 9.23 -6.53
N LYS A 43 -3.65 8.19 -7.08
CA LYS A 43 -4.27 7.34 -8.11
C LYS A 43 -4.86 6.03 -7.61
N GLU A 44 -4.52 5.57 -6.39
CA GLU A 44 -4.73 4.15 -6.04
C GLU A 44 -5.32 3.85 -4.64
N LEU A 45 -5.83 4.84 -3.91
CA LEU A 45 -6.56 4.53 -2.67
C LEU A 45 -8.07 4.66 -2.86
N PRO A 46 -8.82 3.55 -3.05
CA PRO A 46 -10.04 3.44 -2.28
C PRO A 46 -9.63 3.52 -0.81
N GLU A 47 -10.21 4.43 -0.05
CA GLU A 47 -10.05 4.45 1.41
C GLU A 47 -10.36 3.05 1.95
N HIS A 48 -9.33 2.23 2.19
CA HIS A 48 -9.53 0.99 2.92
C HIS A 48 -9.67 1.38 4.38
N SER A 49 -10.91 1.63 4.79
CA SER A 49 -11.29 1.81 6.18
C SER A 49 -10.66 0.67 7.01
N PRO A 50 -9.92 0.99 8.09
CA PRO A 50 -9.31 -0.01 8.94
C PRO A 50 -10.42 -0.72 9.74
N GLY A 51 -11.05 -1.74 9.15
CA GLY A 51 -12.16 -2.44 9.81
C GLY A 51 -12.78 -3.59 9.05
N THR A 52 -12.61 -3.68 7.73
CA THR A 52 -13.24 -4.76 6.97
C THR A 52 -12.29 -5.94 6.83
N LEU A 53 -12.55 -7.00 7.60
CA LEU A 53 -11.93 -8.30 7.38
C LEU A 53 -12.29 -8.81 5.97
N PRO A 54 -11.36 -9.47 5.25
CA PRO A 54 -11.66 -10.05 3.95
C PRO A 54 -12.84 -11.02 4.07
N ASN A 55 -13.84 -10.85 3.20
CA ASN A 55 -15.00 -11.74 3.16
C ASN A 55 -14.53 -13.07 2.55
N HIS A 56 -14.44 -14.11 3.36
CA HIS A 56 -14.06 -15.45 2.92
C HIS A 56 -15.31 -16.32 2.89
N GLU A 57 -15.56 -16.99 1.75
CA GLU A 57 -16.65 -17.97 1.66
C GLU A 57 -16.35 -19.14 2.61
N ASN A 58 -17.32 -19.53 3.43
CA ASN A 58 -17.12 -20.59 4.41
C ASN A 58 -16.72 -21.92 3.72
N ILE A 59 -15.43 -22.29 3.79
CA ILE A 59 -14.88 -23.49 3.14
C ILE A 59 -15.40 -24.79 3.78
N ARG A 60 -15.89 -24.73 5.03
CA ARG A 60 -16.57 -25.83 5.68
C ARG A 60 -18.06 -25.63 5.57
N GLY A 61 -18.64 -26.18 4.50
CA GLY A 61 -20.09 -26.24 4.32
C GLY A 61 -20.80 -26.71 5.59
N LYS A 62 -21.96 -26.12 5.88
CA LYS A 62 -22.76 -26.43 7.09
C LYS A 62 -23.05 -27.92 7.27
N ASP A 63 -23.03 -28.70 6.20
CA ASP A 63 -23.21 -30.15 6.19
C ASP A 63 -22.10 -30.96 6.88
N TYR A 64 -20.95 -30.36 7.23
CA TYR A 64 -19.86 -31.09 7.89
C TYR A 64 -20.11 -31.38 9.38
N TYR A 65 -21.13 -30.74 9.97
CA TYR A 65 -21.61 -31.06 11.32
C TYR A 65 -22.89 -31.89 11.20
N LYS A 66 -22.74 -33.18 10.92
CA LYS A 66 -23.81 -34.17 11.05
C LYS A 66 -23.43 -35.24 12.05
#